data_AF-F5X1X5-F1
#
_entry.id   AF-F5X1X5-F1
#
_cell.length_a   1.000
_cell.length_b   1.000
_cell.length_c   1.000
_cell.angle_alpha   90.00
_cell.angle_beta   90.00
_cell.angle_gamma   90.00
#
_symmetry.space_group_name_H-M   'P 1'
#
loop_
_entity.id
_entity.type
_entity.pdbx_description
1 polymer ?
#
loop_
_entity_poly.entity_id
_entity_poly.type
_entity_poly.pdbx_seq_one_letter_code
_entity_poly.pdbx_strand_id
1 'polypeptide(L)' 'MAFDNNQEKISNLLKATEAATTQSHNSNFEFERTKQFMFSLQPSVREKITQIAHSRGYRSASSFLNDYFKNFDL' A
#
# COMPACT_ATOMS: atom_id res chain seq x y z
N MET A 1 -24.76 27.87 -37.73
CA MET A 1 -24.83 28.39 -36.34
C MET A 1 -23.41 28.38 -35.79
N ALA A 2 -22.96 29.50 -35.23
CA ALA A 2 -21.62 29.70 -34.71
C ALA A 2 -21.42 28.91 -33.41
N PHE A 3 -20.25 28.27 -33.25
CA PHE A 3 -19.84 27.73 -31.96
C PHE A 3 -19.47 28.91 -31.06
N ASP A 4 -20.32 29.22 -30.09
CA ASP A 4 -20.03 30.24 -29.10
C ASP A 4 -18.78 29.87 -28.30
N ASN A 5 -17.82 30.79 -28.28
CA ASN A 5 -16.52 30.65 -27.64
C ASN A 5 -16.65 30.68 -26.10
N ASN A 6 -16.93 29.52 -25.50
CA ASN A 6 -17.01 29.35 -24.04
C ASN A 6 -15.69 28.85 -23.42
N GLN A 7 -14.53 29.18 -24.00
CA GLN A 7 -13.21 28.81 -23.46
C GLN A 7 -13.00 29.29 -22.01
N GLU A 8 -13.54 30.46 -21.68
CA GLU A 8 -13.51 31.08 -20.33
C GLU A 8 -14.19 30.22 -19.25
N LYS A 9 -15.27 29.52 -19.60
CA LYS A 9 -16.00 28.67 -18.64
C LYS A 9 -15.22 27.39 -18.35
N ILE A 10 -14.57 26.86 -19.38
CA ILE A 10 -13.78 25.63 -19.31
C ILE A 10 -12.50 25.86 -18.50
N SER A 11 -11.82 27.00 -18.71
CA SER A 11 -10.62 27.38 -17.95
C SER A 11 -10.91 27.61 -16.46
N ASN A 12 -12.05 28.19 -16.11
CA ASN A 12 -12.46 28.38 -14.72
C ASN A 12 -12.80 27.05 -14.01
N LEU A 13 -13.41 26.08 -14.72
CA LEU A 13 -13.66 24.73 -14.20
C LEU A 13 -12.36 23.93 -13.97
N LEU A 14 -11.39 24.06 -14.87
CA LEU A 14 -10.07 23.43 -14.74
C LEU A 14 -9.32 24.00 -13.52
N LYS A 15 -9.25 25.33 -13.37
CA LYS A 15 -8.64 25.99 -12.20
C LYS A 15 -9.28 25.60 -10.87
N ALA A 16 -10.60 25.47 -10.82
CA ALA A 16 -11.31 25.05 -9.62
C ALA A 16 -10.98 23.59 -9.21
N THR A 17 -10.68 22.73 -10.19
CA THR A 17 -10.32 21.32 -9.95
C THR A 17 -8.87 21.18 -9.46
N GLU A 18 -7.96 22.04 -9.92
CA GLU A 18 -6.56 22.04 -9.48
C GLU A 18 -6.38 22.44 -8.00
N ALA A 19 -7.28 23.28 -7.47
CA ALA A 19 -7.22 23.74 -6.08
C ALA A 19 -7.59 22.68 -5.03
N ALA A 20 -8.20 21.55 -5.43
CA ALA A 20 -8.64 20.50 -4.51
C ALA A 20 -7.62 19.35 -4.32
N THR A 21 -6.47 19.36 -5.02
CA THR A 21 -5.54 18.23 -5.03
C THR A 21 -4.39 18.35 -4.01
N THR A 22 -4.30 19.44 -3.25
CA THR A 22 -3.17 19.68 -2.32
C THR A 22 -3.59 19.60 -0.86
N GLN A 23 -4.23 18.49 -0.48
CA GLN A 23 -4.12 17.99 0.89
C GLN A 23 -3.61 16.55 0.84
N SER A 24 -2.41 16.38 0.27
CA SER A 24 -1.55 15.26 0.63
C SER A 24 -1.21 15.45 2.10
N HIS A 25 -2.00 14.83 2.97
CA HIS A 25 -1.63 14.60 4.36
C HIS A 25 -0.29 13.86 4.33
N ASN A 26 0.81 14.60 4.46
CA ASN A 26 2.14 14.05 4.70
C ASN A 26 2.14 13.52 6.13
N SER A 27 1.43 12.42 6.36
CA SER A 27 1.74 11.55 7.47
C SER A 27 3.09 10.93 7.13
N ASN A 28 4.14 11.36 7.83
CA ASN A 28 5.45 10.71 7.87
C ASN A 28 5.31 9.30 8.49
N PHE A 29 4.50 8.43 7.88
CA PHE A 29 4.64 7.00 8.06
C PHE A 29 5.86 6.63 7.23
N GLU A 30 7.00 6.47 7.90
CA GLU A 30 8.17 5.83 7.31
C GLU A 30 7.78 4.38 6.96
N PHE A 31 7.21 4.21 5.77
CA PHE A 31 6.83 2.90 5.27
C PHE A 31 8.10 2.17 4.85
N GLU A 32 8.56 1.28 5.73
CA GLU A 32 9.66 0.38 5.40
C GLU A 32 9.25 -0.54 4.25
N ARG A 33 9.94 -0.41 3.12
CA ARG A 33 9.70 -1.27 1.95
C ARG A 33 10.18 -2.68 2.25
N THR A 34 9.33 -3.65 1.96
CA THR A 34 9.70 -5.07 2.04
C THR A 34 10.82 -5.38 1.05
N LYS A 35 11.92 -5.94 1.55
CA LYS A 35 13.01 -6.47 0.73
C LYS A 35 12.89 -7.99 0.65
N GLN A 36 13.24 -8.57 -0.49
CA GLN A 36 13.33 -10.02 -0.62
C GLN A 36 14.49 -10.53 0.23
N PHE A 37 14.20 -11.49 1.11
CA PHE A 37 15.20 -12.22 1.87
C PHE A 37 15.02 -13.72 1.64
N MET A 38 16.10 -14.44 1.36
CA MET A 38 16.06 -15.88 1.13
C MET A 38 16.46 -16.62 2.40
N PHE A 39 15.56 -17.51 2.85
CA PHE A 39 15.84 -18.43 3.97
C PHE A 39 16.04 -19.85 3.43
N SER A 40 17.04 -20.54 3.94
CA SER A 40 17.16 -22.00 3.77
C SER A 40 16.46 -22.67 4.95
N LEU A 41 15.26 -23.21 4.71
CA LEU A 41 14.46 -23.90 5.71
C LEU A 41 14.24 -25.36 5.30
N GLN A 42 14.05 -26.23 6.29
CA GLN A 42 13.56 -27.58 6.03
C GLN A 42 12.14 -27.51 5.42
N PRO A 43 11.78 -28.43 4.49
CA PRO A 43 10.45 -28.43 3.85
C PRO A 43 9.30 -28.46 4.87
N SER A 44 9.43 -29.29 5.91
CA SER A 44 8.46 -29.43 6.99
C SER A 44 8.21 -28.12 7.75
N VAL A 45 9.27 -27.34 8.00
CA VAL A 45 9.18 -26.04 8.68
C VAL A 45 8.48 -25.02 7.78
N ARG A 46 8.83 -25.00 6.48
CA ARG A 46 8.19 -24.11 5.49
C ARG A 46 6.68 -24.36 5.40
N GLU A 47 6.27 -25.62 5.38
CA GLU A 47 4.85 -26.02 5.37
C GLU A 47 4.12 -25.56 6.63
N LYS A 48 4.71 -25.78 7.81
CA LYS A 48 4.13 -25.34 9.09
C LYS A 48 3.92 -23.83 9.14
N ILE A 49 4.91 -23.03 8.73
CA ILE A 49 4.78 -21.57 8.70
C ILE A 49 3.62 -21.15 7.78
N THR A 50 3.50 -21.79 6.62
CA THR A 50 2.42 -21.52 5.66
C THR A 50 1.06 -21.86 6.27
N GLN A 51 0.92 -23.03 6.89
CA GLN A 51 -0.32 -23.43 7.56
C GLN A 51 -0.71 -22.47 8.68
N ILE A 52 0.24 -22.08 9.54
CA ILE A 52 0.01 -21.12 10.62
C ILE A 52 -0.46 -19.78 10.05
N ALA A 53 0.20 -19.27 9.01
CA ALA A 53 -0.18 -18.01 8.38
C ALA A 53 -1.62 -18.05 7.86
N HIS A 54 -1.99 -19.12 7.15
CA HIS A 54 -3.35 -19.30 6.63
C HIS A 54 -4.38 -19.44 7.75
N SER A 55 -4.06 -20.19 8.81
CA SER A 55 -4.96 -20.39 9.95
C SER A 55 -5.30 -19.09 10.69
N ARG A 56 -4.37 -18.12 10.66
CA ARG A 56 -4.54 -16.79 11.27
C ARG A 56 -5.08 -15.74 10.28
N GLY A 57 -5.42 -16.13 9.06
CA GLY A 57 -6.00 -15.24 8.04
C GLY A 57 -4.97 -14.40 7.25
N TYR A 58 -3.68 -14.68 7.35
CA TYR A 58 -2.68 -13.97 6.57
C TYR A 58 -2.65 -14.47 5.12
N ARG A 59 -2.41 -13.55 4.19
CA ARG A 59 -2.24 -13.82 2.75
C ARG A 59 -1.02 -14.69 2.42
N SER A 60 0.03 -14.62 3.23
CA SER A 60 1.28 -15.33 2.98
C SER A 60 2.10 -15.52 4.25
N ALA A 61 3.02 -16.48 4.20
CA ALA A 61 4.05 -16.67 5.22
C ALA A 61 4.88 -15.40 5.46
N SER A 62 5.22 -14.64 4.41
CA SER A 62 5.99 -13.40 4.55
C SER A 62 5.21 -12.30 5.30
N SER A 63 3.91 -12.16 5.03
CA SER A 63 3.06 -11.21 5.74
C SER A 63 2.94 -11.58 7.21
N PHE A 64 2.77 -12.88 7.49
CA PHE A 64 2.72 -13.40 8.85
C PHE A 64 4.03 -13.14 9.59
N LEU A 65 5.19 -13.42 8.99
CA LEU A 65 6.48 -13.22 9.64
C LEU A 65 6.76 -11.73 9.90
N ASN A 66 6.47 -10.84 8.95
CA ASN A 66 6.65 -9.40 9.14
C ASN A 66 5.82 -8.89 10.30
N ASP A 67 4.55 -9.28 10.38
CA ASP A 67 3.67 -8.85 11.48
C ASP A 67 4.06 -9.49 12.81
N TYR A 68 4.41 -10.79 12.79
CA TYR A 68 4.89 -11.50 13.96
C TYR A 68 6.10 -10.80 14.58
N PHE A 69 7.16 -10.55 13.80
CA PHE A 69 8.39 -9.95 14.31
C PHE A 69 8.29 -8.44 14.60
N LYS A 70 7.36 -7.72 13.98
CA LYS A 70 7.10 -6.31 14.32
C LYS A 70 6.46 -6.13 15.69
N ASN A 71 5.63 -7.09 16.09
CA ASN A 71 4.92 -7.08 17.37
C ASN A 71 5.57 -8.03 18.39
N PHE A 72 6.70 -8.66 18.04
CA PHE A 72 7.42 -9.57 18.93
C PHE A 72 8.30 -8.74 19.87
N ASP A 73 7.82 -8.47 21.07
CA ASP A 73 8.65 -7.94 22.15
C ASP A 73 9.44 -9.10 22.79
N LEU A 74 10.75 -8.87 23.01
CA LEU A 74 11.70 -9.85 23.53
C LEU A 74 11.70 -9.93 25.06
#